data_AF-A0A535CH12-F1
#
_entry.id   AF-A0A535CH12-F1
#
_cell.length_a   1.000
_cell.length_b   1.000
_cell.length_c   1.000
_cell.angle_alpha   90.00
_cell.angle_beta   90.00
_cell.angle_gamma   90.00
#
_symmetry.space_group_name_H-M   'P 1'
#
loop_
_entity.id
_entity.type
_entity.pdbx_description
1 polymer ?
#
loop_
_entity_poly.entity_id
_entity_poly.type
_entity_poly.pdbx_seq_one_letter_code
_entity_poly.pdbx_strand_id
1 'polypeptide(L)'
;MRKRWNGAAPPEILRSVSEGLLAGSSATDVRERVAERFGEEATPSLGAIQDIARDLERDDSPAWTLEDATPQEVLAVLATLREVEKRSGGRIRHLTRREARLAAIYQAAGHDPWAAYVAARGYLALANQREDLTQETLALARSTDQEVSPEPADDLDVDYPAGMIDPFVKKATSRS
;
A
#
# COMPACT_ATOMS: atom_id res chain seq x y z
N MET A 1 -26.83 23.99 13.41
CA MET A 1 -25.95 22.92 13.93
C MET A 1 -25.33 22.19 12.74
N ARG A 2 -24.02 22.33 12.49
CA ARG A 2 -23.32 21.54 11.47
C ARG A 2 -23.17 20.13 12.03
N LYS A 3 -23.88 19.14 11.48
CA LYS A 3 -23.57 17.73 11.74
C LYS A 3 -22.14 17.51 11.25
N ARG A 4 -21.16 17.45 12.17
CA ARG A 4 -19.89 16.79 11.85
C ARG A 4 -20.28 15.41 11.35
N TRP A 5 -19.74 15.02 10.21
CA TRP A 5 -19.86 13.68 9.65
C TRP A 5 -19.11 12.71 10.60
N ASN A 6 -19.66 12.51 11.80
CA ASN A 6 -19.10 11.74 12.90
C ASN A 6 -19.66 10.31 12.80
N GLY A 7 -19.20 9.53 11.82
CA GLY A 7 -19.52 8.10 11.65
C GLY A 7 -20.98 7.82 11.26
N ALA A 8 -21.33 7.01 10.28
CA ALA A 8 -20.62 6.11 9.41
C ALA A 8 -21.12 6.41 8.00
N ALA A 9 -20.39 7.22 7.25
CA ALA A 9 -20.61 7.23 5.82
C ALA A 9 -20.38 5.81 5.32
N PRO A 10 -21.30 5.25 4.52
CA PRO A 10 -21.12 3.92 3.99
C PRO A 10 -19.73 3.80 3.33
N PRO A 11 -18.98 2.71 3.57
CA PRO A 11 -17.61 2.56 3.07
C PRO A 11 -17.45 2.83 1.57
N GLU A 12 -18.49 2.55 0.79
CA GLU A 12 -18.59 2.82 -0.64
C GLU A 12 -18.62 4.31 -0.98
N ILE A 13 -19.23 5.16 -0.15
CA ILE A 13 -19.26 6.62 -0.35
C ILE A 13 -17.88 7.19 -0.04
N LEU A 14 -17.27 6.77 1.07
CA LEU A 14 -15.91 7.17 1.42
C LEU A 14 -14.91 6.75 0.33
N ARG A 15 -15.04 5.53 -0.18
CA ARG A 15 -14.23 5.05 -1.31
C ARG A 15 -14.42 5.92 -2.54
N SER A 16 -15.67 6.20 -2.93
CA SER A 16 -15.96 7.04 -4.09
C SER A 16 -15.42 8.47 -3.96
N VAL A 17 -15.47 9.03 -2.75
CA VAL A 17 -14.88 10.35 -2.44
C VAL A 17 -13.35 10.30 -2.58
N SER A 18 -12.71 9.34 -1.91
CA SER A 18 -11.24 9.18 -1.95
C SER A 18 -10.73 8.93 -3.38
N GLU A 19 -11.40 8.09 -4.15
CA GLU A 19 -11.08 7.84 -5.55
C GLU A 19 -11.09 9.13 -6.38
N GLY A 20 -12.15 9.94 -6.23
CA GLY A 20 -12.30 11.19 -6.96
C GLY A 20 -11.21 12.21 -6.59
N LEU A 21 -10.92 12.36 -5.30
CA LEU A 21 -9.90 13.28 -4.80
C LEU A 21 -8.49 12.88 -5.25
N LEU A 22 -8.14 11.59 -5.13
CA LEU A 22 -6.84 11.07 -5.55
C LEU A 22 -6.67 11.16 -7.08
N ALA A 23 -7.74 10.92 -7.84
CA ALA A 23 -7.76 11.14 -9.30
C ALA A 23 -7.64 12.63 -9.68
N GLY A 24 -7.92 13.55 -8.76
CA GLY A 24 -7.71 14.99 -8.94
C GLY A 24 -8.93 15.80 -9.27
N SER A 25 -10.11 15.20 -9.09
CA SER A 25 -11.36 15.95 -9.15
C SER A 25 -11.41 16.95 -7.99
N SER A 26 -12.02 18.12 -8.22
CA SER A 26 -12.21 19.08 -7.14
C SER A 26 -13.21 18.55 -6.12
N ALA A 27 -13.20 19.06 -4.89
CA ALA A 27 -14.17 18.65 -3.87
C ALA A 27 -15.63 18.88 -4.32
N THR A 28 -15.88 19.89 -5.16
CA THR A 28 -17.18 20.16 -5.76
C THR A 28 -17.56 19.07 -6.76
N ASP A 29 -16.68 18.75 -7.71
CA ASP A 29 -16.93 17.70 -8.72
C ASP A 29 -17.13 16.33 -8.06
N VAL A 30 -16.36 16.04 -7.00
CA VAL A 30 -16.52 14.81 -6.21
C VAL A 30 -17.88 14.79 -5.53
N ARG A 31 -18.31 15.91 -4.93
CA ARG A 31 -19.63 15.99 -4.30
C ARG A 31 -20.74 15.75 -5.31
N GLU A 32 -20.71 16.41 -6.46
CA GLU A 32 -21.71 16.26 -7.52
C GLU A 32 -21.81 14.82 -7.99
N ARG A 33 -20.66 14.19 -8.30
CA ARG A 33 -20.61 12.78 -8.71
C ARG A 33 -21.16 11.83 -7.64
N VAL A 34 -20.89 12.10 -6.37
CA VAL A 34 -21.39 11.28 -5.26
C VAL A 34 -22.90 11.48 -5.09
N ALA A 35 -23.40 12.70 -5.23
CA ALA A 35 -24.83 12.99 -5.22
C ALA A 35 -25.59 12.32 -6.36
N GLU A 36 -25.03 12.34 -7.56
CA GLU A 36 -25.60 11.63 -8.72
C GLU A 36 -25.67 10.11 -8.49
N ARG A 37 -24.65 9.54 -7.85
CA ARG A 37 -24.53 8.08 -7.68
C ARG A 37 -25.28 7.53 -6.47
N PHE A 38 -25.29 8.26 -5.36
CA PHE A 38 -25.78 7.78 -4.06
C PHE A 38 -26.94 8.62 -3.49
N GLY A 39 -27.30 9.71 -4.15
CA GLY A 39 -28.35 10.64 -3.72
C GLY A 39 -27.83 11.75 -2.80
N GLU A 40 -28.50 12.90 -2.84
CA GLU A 40 -28.12 14.10 -2.04
C GLU A 40 -28.13 13.84 -0.52
N GLU A 41 -29.07 13.03 -0.02
CA GLU A 41 -29.18 12.74 1.42
C GLU A 41 -27.97 11.95 1.97
N ALA A 42 -27.37 11.10 1.15
CA ALA A 42 -26.21 10.29 1.51
C ALA A 42 -24.87 11.02 1.23
N THR A 43 -24.92 12.17 0.56
CA THR A 43 -23.73 12.87 0.09
C THR A 43 -23.07 13.68 1.20
N PRO A 44 -21.75 13.55 1.42
CA PRO A 44 -21.05 14.40 2.37
C PRO A 44 -21.14 15.87 2.01
N SER A 45 -21.20 16.71 3.05
CA SER A 45 -21.02 18.15 2.86
C SER A 45 -19.66 18.46 2.23
N LEU A 46 -19.57 19.56 1.49
CA LEU A 46 -18.31 19.99 0.87
C LEU A 46 -17.17 20.13 1.88
N GLY A 47 -17.46 20.65 3.08
CA GLY A 47 -16.47 20.74 4.17
C GLY A 47 -15.95 19.37 4.62
N ALA A 48 -16.81 18.36 4.67
CA ALA A 48 -16.39 17.00 5.00
C ALA A 48 -15.48 16.38 3.92
N ILE A 49 -15.77 16.64 2.63
CA ILE A 49 -14.91 16.21 1.52
C ILE A 49 -13.55 16.91 1.59
N GLN A 50 -13.51 18.20 1.93
CA GLN A 50 -12.27 18.95 2.12
C GLN A 50 -11.46 18.45 3.31
N ASP A 51 -12.11 18.06 4.41
CA ASP A 51 -11.44 17.44 5.55
C ASP A 51 -10.84 16.07 5.15
N ILE A 52 -11.58 15.24 4.41
CA ILE A 52 -11.06 13.98 3.85
C ILE A 52 -9.85 14.23 2.94
N ALA A 53 -9.90 15.25 2.07
CA ALA A 53 -8.79 15.60 1.20
C ALA A 53 -7.52 15.93 1.98
N ARG A 54 -7.64 16.73 3.05
CA ARG A 54 -6.53 17.08 3.93
C ARG A 54 -5.95 15.85 4.64
N ASP A 55 -6.81 14.94 5.09
CA ASP A 55 -6.37 13.74 5.80
C ASP A 55 -5.67 12.74 4.87
N LEU A 56 -6.10 12.67 3.61
CA LEU A 56 -5.39 11.89 2.60
C LEU A 56 -3.97 12.45 2.43
N GLU A 57 -3.77 13.76 2.26
CA GLU A 57 -2.45 14.36 2.01
C GLU A 57 -1.37 14.06 3.08
N ARG A 58 -1.73 13.66 4.30
CA ARG A 58 -0.77 13.40 5.39
C ARG A 58 -0.14 12.01 5.29
N ASP A 59 1.01 11.91 4.64
CA ASP A 59 2.00 10.87 4.94
C ASP A 59 3.41 11.44 4.79
N ASP A 60 4.07 11.68 5.92
CA ASP A 60 5.44 12.24 5.97
C ASP A 60 6.53 11.17 5.80
N SER A 61 6.14 9.93 5.49
CA SER A 61 7.09 8.84 5.26
C SER A 61 7.97 9.12 4.03
N PRO A 62 9.25 8.69 4.04
CA PRO A 62 10.11 8.86 2.88
C PRO A 62 9.54 8.11 1.66
N ALA A 63 9.91 8.59 0.48
CA ALA A 63 9.58 7.92 -0.78
C ALA A 63 10.11 6.48 -0.77
N TRP A 64 9.29 5.56 -1.28
CA TRP A 64 9.70 4.17 -1.46
C TRP A 64 10.76 4.07 -2.55
N THR A 65 11.76 3.22 -2.31
CA THR A 65 12.82 2.92 -3.27
C THR A 65 12.92 1.41 -3.49
N LEU A 66 13.59 0.99 -4.57
CA LEU A 66 13.82 -0.43 -4.85
C LEU A 66 14.65 -1.13 -3.77
N GLU A 67 15.45 -0.38 -3.01
CA GLU A 67 16.23 -0.91 -1.88
C GLU A 67 15.34 -1.34 -0.70
N ASP A 68 14.12 -0.79 -0.63
CA ASP A 68 13.18 -1.05 0.47
C ASP A 68 12.31 -2.30 0.24
N ALA A 69 12.51 -3.04 -0.85
CA ALA A 69 11.51 -3.99 -1.37
C ALA A 69 12.02 -5.41 -1.59
N THR A 70 11.16 -6.38 -1.29
CA THR A 70 11.35 -7.76 -1.76
C THR A 70 11.05 -7.88 -3.27
N PRO A 71 11.65 -8.85 -4.00
CA PRO A 71 11.38 -9.03 -5.42
C PRO A 71 9.89 -9.15 -5.79
N GLN A 72 9.10 -9.77 -4.90
CA GLN A 72 7.66 -9.95 -5.06
C GLN A 72 6.89 -8.63 -4.87
N GLU A 73 7.28 -7.82 -3.89
CA GLU A 73 6.68 -6.50 -3.65
C GLU A 73 6.97 -5.52 -4.78
N VAL A 74 8.17 -5.57 -5.37
CA VAL A 74 8.57 -4.64 -6.45
C VAL A 74 7.54 -4.66 -7.59
N LEU A 75 7.12 -5.84 -8.05
CA LEU A 75 6.16 -5.94 -9.16
C LEU A 75 4.80 -5.33 -8.80
N ALA A 76 4.30 -5.60 -7.59
CA ALA A 76 3.04 -5.06 -7.11
C ALA A 76 3.11 -3.52 -6.94
N VAL A 77 4.19 -3.02 -6.35
CA VAL A 77 4.38 -1.57 -6.13
C VAL A 77 4.52 -0.83 -7.47
N LEU A 78 5.30 -1.35 -8.42
CA LEU A 78 5.45 -0.73 -9.74
C LEU A 78 4.13 -0.73 -10.53
N ALA A 79 3.34 -1.82 -10.45
CA ALA A 79 2.01 -1.86 -11.03
C ALA A 79 1.07 -0.81 -10.41
N THR A 80 1.14 -0.65 -9.08
CA THR A 80 0.40 0.41 -8.34
C THR A 80 0.79 1.78 -8.87
N LEU A 81 2.08 2.09 -8.85
CA LEU A 81 2.61 3.40 -9.22
C LEU A 81 2.19 3.78 -10.64
N ARG A 82 2.26 2.84 -11.58
CA ARG A 82 1.85 3.07 -12.97
C ARG A 82 0.37 3.48 -13.08
N GLU A 83 -0.53 2.78 -12.40
CA GLU A 83 -1.96 3.12 -12.45
C GLU A 83 -2.27 4.41 -11.68
N VAL A 84 -1.56 4.68 -10.58
CA VAL A 84 -1.66 5.93 -9.83
C VAL A 84 -1.21 7.12 -10.67
N GLU A 85 -0.07 7.03 -11.35
CA GLU A 85 0.42 8.08 -12.23
C GLU A 85 -0.59 8.35 -13.36
N LYS A 86 -1.07 7.29 -14.01
CA LYS A 86 -2.05 7.38 -15.09
C LYS A 86 -3.35 8.05 -14.65
N ARG A 87 -3.95 7.62 -13.54
CA ARG A 87 -5.27 8.11 -13.08
C ARG A 87 -5.20 9.47 -12.39
N SER A 88 -4.06 9.80 -11.78
CA SER A 88 -3.86 11.13 -11.19
C SER A 88 -3.46 12.19 -12.22
N GLY A 89 -3.21 11.80 -13.48
CA GLY A 89 -2.71 12.70 -14.52
C GLY A 89 -1.25 13.11 -14.29
N GLY A 90 -0.46 12.23 -13.67
CA GLY A 90 0.96 12.47 -13.35
C GLY A 90 1.19 13.39 -12.15
N ARG A 91 0.17 13.70 -11.36
CA ARG A 91 0.30 14.50 -10.12
C ARG A 91 0.95 13.69 -9.00
N ILE A 92 0.67 12.39 -8.94
CA ILE A 92 1.30 11.46 -8.00
C ILE A 92 2.29 10.63 -8.80
N ARG A 93 3.59 10.84 -8.54
CA ARG A 93 4.71 10.21 -9.28
C ARG A 93 5.60 9.31 -8.42
N HIS A 94 5.33 9.25 -7.14
CA HIS A 94 6.01 8.38 -6.20
C HIS A 94 4.99 7.90 -5.17
N LEU A 95 5.29 6.78 -4.55
CA LEU A 95 4.60 6.27 -3.37
C LEU A 95 5.53 6.43 -2.18
N THR A 96 4.99 6.70 -1.00
CA THR A 96 5.77 6.59 0.24
C THR A 96 6.05 5.12 0.56
N ARG A 97 7.02 4.86 1.44
CA ARG A 97 7.30 3.48 1.92
C ARG A 97 6.06 2.79 2.50
N ARG A 98 5.26 3.52 3.29
CA ARG A 98 4.05 2.97 3.91
C ARG A 98 2.96 2.70 2.87
N GLU A 99 2.77 3.61 1.93
CA GLU A 99 1.82 3.44 0.83
C GLU A 99 2.18 2.24 -0.03
N ALA A 100 3.44 2.12 -0.45
CA ALA A 100 3.92 1.01 -1.27
C ALA A 100 3.69 -0.34 -0.57
N ARG A 101 4.05 -0.45 0.71
CA ARG A 101 3.85 -1.67 1.48
C ARG A 101 2.38 -2.07 1.60
N LEU A 102 1.52 -1.12 1.97
CA LEU A 102 0.08 -1.39 2.09
C LEU A 102 -0.56 -1.71 0.74
N ALA A 103 -0.17 -1.02 -0.32
CA ALA A 103 -0.66 -1.31 -1.67
C ALA A 103 -0.27 -2.73 -2.11
N ALA A 104 0.95 -3.19 -1.81
CA ALA A 104 1.36 -4.57 -2.07
C ALA A 104 0.50 -5.59 -1.30
N ILE A 105 0.22 -5.33 -0.01
CA ILE A 105 -0.66 -6.18 0.81
C ILE A 105 -2.07 -6.25 0.20
N TYR A 106 -2.66 -5.11 -0.18
CA TYR A 106 -4.00 -5.09 -0.78
C TYR A 106 -4.04 -5.75 -2.15
N GLN A 107 -2.98 -5.64 -2.96
CA GLN A 107 -2.89 -6.40 -4.21
C GLN A 107 -2.81 -7.91 -3.98
N ALA A 108 -2.03 -8.34 -2.98
CA ALA A 108 -1.97 -9.75 -2.60
C ALA A 108 -3.35 -10.27 -2.12
N ALA A 109 -4.18 -9.40 -1.54
CA ALA A 109 -5.58 -9.67 -1.20
C ALA A 109 -6.55 -9.63 -2.40
N GLY A 110 -6.07 -9.45 -3.63
CA GLY A 110 -6.86 -9.50 -4.86
C GLY A 110 -7.43 -8.16 -5.33
N HIS A 111 -7.03 -7.04 -4.73
CA HIS A 111 -7.42 -5.72 -5.23
C HIS A 111 -6.65 -5.38 -6.52
N ASP A 112 -7.31 -4.72 -7.47
CA ASP A 112 -6.60 -4.13 -8.60
C ASP A 112 -5.63 -3.01 -8.12
N PRO A 113 -4.59 -2.67 -8.89
CA PRO A 113 -3.55 -1.74 -8.43
C PRO A 113 -4.06 -0.37 -7.99
N TRP A 114 -5.11 0.16 -8.62
CA TRP A 114 -5.69 1.44 -8.21
C TRP A 114 -6.50 1.30 -6.93
N ALA A 115 -7.36 0.28 -6.84
CA ALA A 115 -8.14 0.03 -5.64
C ALA A 115 -7.23 -0.27 -4.42
N ALA A 116 -6.10 -0.95 -4.64
CA ALA A 116 -5.10 -1.21 -3.61
C ALA A 116 -4.47 0.10 -3.08
N TYR A 117 -4.13 1.03 -3.97
CA TYR A 117 -3.64 2.35 -3.56
C TYR A 117 -4.68 3.15 -2.76
N VAL A 118 -5.92 3.20 -3.25
CA VAL A 118 -7.01 3.92 -2.56
C VAL A 118 -7.26 3.32 -1.17
N ALA A 119 -7.25 1.99 -1.05
CA ALA A 119 -7.39 1.29 0.23
C ALA A 119 -6.22 1.60 1.17
N ALA A 120 -4.98 1.60 0.68
CA ALA A 120 -3.79 1.97 1.43
C ALA A 120 -3.89 3.41 1.99
N ARG A 121 -4.29 4.38 1.15
CA ARG A 121 -4.47 5.78 1.58
C ARG A 121 -5.61 5.94 2.58
N GLY A 122 -6.71 5.22 2.38
CA GLY A 122 -7.82 5.18 3.33
C GLY A 122 -7.39 4.64 4.70
N TYR A 123 -6.61 3.56 4.73
CA TYR A 123 -6.05 3.01 5.97
C TYR A 123 -5.11 4.01 6.64
N LEU A 124 -4.18 4.64 5.91
CA LEU A 124 -3.24 5.61 6.47
C LEU A 124 -3.94 6.85 7.03
N ALA A 125 -4.97 7.37 6.34
CA ALA A 125 -5.76 8.48 6.86
C ALA A 125 -6.45 8.12 8.18
N LEU A 126 -7.06 6.93 8.29
CA LEU A 126 -7.66 6.45 9.53
C LEU A 126 -6.63 6.22 10.63
N ALA A 127 -5.47 5.66 10.28
CA ALA A 127 -4.38 5.40 11.21
C ALA A 127 -3.72 6.68 11.72
N ASN A 128 -3.69 7.75 10.92
CA ASN A 128 -3.16 9.04 11.36
C ASN A 128 -4.17 9.83 12.22
N GLN A 129 -5.47 9.55 12.09
CA GLN A 129 -6.51 10.10 12.97
C GLN A 129 -6.58 9.38 14.33
N ARG A 130 -6.17 8.11 14.39
CA ARG A 130 -6.08 7.30 15.62
C ARG A 130 -4.62 7.01 15.91
N GLU A 131 -3.97 7.83 16.73
CA GLU A 131 -2.54 7.73 17.10
C GLU A 131 -2.03 6.32 17.51
N ASP A 132 -2.92 5.33 17.70
CA ASP A 132 -2.63 3.95 18.11
C ASP A 132 -2.42 2.91 16.97
N LEU A 133 -2.83 3.17 15.72
CA LEU A 133 -2.84 2.11 14.68
C LEU A 133 -1.46 1.74 14.10
N THR A 134 -0.42 2.50 14.42
CA THR A 134 0.96 2.24 13.97
C THR A 134 1.55 0.95 14.55
N GLN A 135 1.12 0.52 15.74
CA GLN A 135 1.59 -0.72 16.36
C GLN A 135 1.03 -1.97 15.67
N GLU A 136 -0.23 -1.93 15.22
CA GLU A 136 -0.90 -3.07 14.60
C GLU A 136 -0.37 -3.34 13.18
N THR A 137 -0.08 -2.29 12.40
CA THR A 137 0.56 -2.45 11.09
C THR A 137 2.01 -2.90 11.20
N LEU A 138 2.74 -2.46 12.23
CA LEU A 138 4.09 -2.95 12.55
C LEU A 138 4.07 -4.41 13.04
N ALA A 139 3.03 -4.82 13.77
CA ALA A 139 2.85 -6.20 14.21
C ALA A 139 2.49 -7.14 13.06
N LEU A 140 1.59 -6.72 12.16
CA LEU A 140 1.24 -7.48 10.95
C LEU A 140 2.46 -7.62 10.02
N ALA A 141 3.23 -6.54 9.87
CA ALA A 141 4.49 -6.48 9.15
C ALA A 141 5.56 -7.44 9.71
N ARG A 142 5.76 -7.46 11.03
CA ARG A 142 6.69 -8.37 11.69
C ARG A 142 6.22 -9.83 11.62
N SER A 143 4.91 -10.06 11.67
CA SER A 143 4.33 -11.39 11.50
C SER A 143 4.57 -11.97 10.11
N THR A 144 4.66 -11.14 9.07
CA THR A 144 4.99 -11.63 7.71
C THR A 144 6.48 -11.92 7.53
N ASP A 145 7.36 -11.20 8.26
CA ASP A 145 8.81 -11.48 8.30
C ASP A 145 9.17 -12.70 9.17
N GLN A 146 8.24 -13.21 10.00
CA GLN A 146 8.52 -14.26 10.99
C GLN A 146 8.07 -15.67 10.56
N GLU A 147 7.39 -15.83 9.41
CA GLU A 147 7.04 -17.15 8.85
C GLU A 147 8.08 -17.73 7.87
N VAL A 148 9.21 -17.05 7.65
CA VAL A 148 10.38 -17.68 7.00
C VAL A 148 11.48 -17.84 8.04
N SER A 149 11.22 -18.70 9.02
CA SER A 149 12.31 -19.38 9.70
C SER A 149 12.92 -20.31 8.65
N PRO A 150 14.17 -20.13 8.18
CA PRO A 150 14.83 -21.21 7.46
C PRO A 150 14.90 -22.36 8.47
N GLU A 151 14.14 -23.43 8.23
CA GLU A 151 14.49 -24.71 8.81
C GLU A 151 16.00 -24.90 8.55
N PRO A 152 16.81 -25.23 9.57
CA PRO A 152 18.15 -25.69 9.28
C PRO A 152 17.98 -26.83 8.29
N ALA A 153 18.53 -26.67 7.08
CA ALA A 153 18.53 -27.72 6.10
C ALA A 153 19.12 -28.94 6.80
N ASP A 154 18.28 -29.95 7.03
CA ASP A 154 18.74 -31.27 7.38
C ASP A 154 19.82 -31.61 6.36
N ASP A 155 21.01 -31.92 6.86
CA ASP A 155 22.13 -32.45 6.11
C ASP A 155 21.66 -33.72 5.40
N LEU A 156 21.08 -33.55 4.21
CA LEU A 156 20.94 -34.62 3.25
C LEU A 156 22.35 -34.87 2.74
N ASP A 157 22.98 -35.93 3.25
CA ASP A 157 24.10 -36.63 2.63
C ASP A 157 23.70 -36.97 1.18
N VAL A 158 23.95 -36.04 0.27
CA VAL A 158 23.84 -36.26 -1.17
C VAL A 158 25.07 -37.08 -1.56
N ASP A 159 24.88 -38.40 -1.68
CA ASP A 159 25.89 -39.30 -2.22
C ASP A 159 26.09 -38.98 -3.71
N TYR A 160 27.06 -38.10 -3.99
CA TYR A 160 27.41 -37.75 -5.36
C TYR A 160 28.12 -38.95 -6.02
N PRO A 161 27.63 -39.45 -7.16
CA PRO A 161 28.32 -40.50 -7.89
C PRO A 161 29.71 -40.01 -8.31
N ALA A 162 30.72 -40.83 -8.04
CA ALA A 162 32.12 -40.53 -8.29
C ALA A 162 32.36 -40.07 -9.74
N GLY A 163 32.70 -38.79 -9.93
CA GLY A 163 33.13 -38.28 -11.24
C GLY A 163 32.72 -36.84 -11.60
N MET A 164 31.83 -36.19 -10.85
CA MET A 164 31.53 -34.77 -11.09
C MET A 164 32.38 -33.85 -10.21
N ILE A 165 33.26 -33.09 -10.86
CA ILE A 165 33.95 -31.96 -10.24
C ILE A 165 32.94 -30.80 -10.14
N ASP A 166 32.68 -30.33 -8.92
CA ASP A 166 31.90 -29.12 -8.67
C ASP A 166 32.59 -27.88 -9.26
N PRO A 167 31.94 -27.13 -10.18
CA PRO A 167 32.53 -25.92 -10.77
C PRO A 167 32.63 -24.73 -9.80
N PHE A 168 32.10 -24.82 -8.56
CA PHE A 168 32.07 -23.70 -7.61
C PHE A 168 33.10 -23.76 -6.47
N VAL A 169 33.96 -24.78 -6.42
CA VAL A 169 35.07 -24.80 -5.45
C VAL A 169 36.22 -23.91 -5.93
N LYS A 170 36.14 -22.61 -5.64
CA LYS A 170 37.29 -21.72 -5.66
C LYS A 170 38.29 -22.18 -4.59
N LYS A 171 39.43 -22.73 -5.04
CA LYS A 171 40.60 -22.98 -4.19
C LYS A 171 41.05 -21.69 -3.52
N ALA A 172 40.71 -21.52 -2.24
CA ALA A 172 41.48 -20.65 -1.35
C ALA A 172 42.84 -21.32 -1.17
N THR A 173 43.81 -20.85 -1.96
CA THR A 173 45.20 -21.30 -1.90
C THR A 173 45.87 -20.52 -0.77
N SER A 174 46.44 -21.28 0.15
CA SER A 174 47.36 -20.94 1.24
C SER A 174 48.15 -19.63 1.16
N ARG A 175 48.33 -19.01 2.34
CA ARG A 175 49.54 -18.33 2.89
C ARG A 175 49.12 -17.72 4.24
N SER A 176 49.78 -17.89 5.37
CA SER A 176 51.04 -18.53 5.77
C SER A 176 50.97 -18.85 7.26
#